data_AF-A0A7S2SY56-F1
#
_entry.id   AF-A0A7S2SY56-F1
#
_cell.length_a   1.000
_cell.length_b   1.000
_cell.length_c   1.000
_cell.angle_alpha   90.00
_cell.angle_beta   90.00
_cell.angle_gamma   90.00
#
_symmetry.space_group_name_H-M   'P 1'
#
loop_
_entity.id
_entity.type
_entity.pdbx_description
1 polymer ?
#
loop_
_entity_poly.entity_id
_entity_poly.type
_entity_poly.pdbx_seq_one_letter_code
_entity_poly.pdbx_strand_id
1 'polypeptide(L)'
;GGGAPGARKNRPGEVDPNLESRPARPDPVDMDEDEKEMLNEARARLANTKGKKAKRKAREKQLEEARRLATLQKRRELKAAGIDSGKWKKKLLKKGEIDYNAEIAFEHKPPPGFYDTSEERGRERKAMKEQKFKPVSVEELEGKKRKDVEAALIKQDRAKQQMLERKNMPLAVQQQMQGTSGPSVRRGKMVLP
;
A
#
# COMPACT_ATOMS: atom_id res chain seq x y z
N GLY A 1 -33.41 -63.83 -29.15
CA GLY A 1 -32.67 -63.43 -27.95
C GLY A 1 -31.34 -62.83 -28.37
N GLY A 2 -30.89 -61.77 -27.70
CA GLY A 2 -29.56 -61.18 -27.92
C GLY A 2 -29.50 -59.67 -27.68
N GLY A 3 -29.73 -59.22 -26.45
CA GLY A 3 -29.51 -57.83 -26.06
C GLY A 3 -28.02 -57.58 -25.75
N ALA A 4 -27.43 -56.56 -26.37
CA ALA A 4 -26.01 -56.22 -26.25
C ALA A 4 -25.60 -55.84 -24.80
N PRO A 5 -24.46 -56.34 -24.30
CA PRO A 5 -23.92 -55.97 -22.98
C PRO A 5 -23.07 -54.70 -23.07
N GLY A 6 -23.32 -53.69 -22.21
CA GLY A 6 -22.34 -52.61 -22.04
C GLY A 6 -22.81 -51.21 -21.63
N ALA A 7 -24.10 -50.96 -21.38
CA ALA A 7 -24.49 -49.70 -20.77
C ALA A 7 -24.59 -49.89 -19.25
N ARG A 8 -23.55 -49.48 -18.50
CA ARG A 8 -23.71 -49.20 -17.06
C ARG A 8 -24.66 -48.01 -16.93
N LYS A 9 -25.96 -48.30 -17.02
CA LYS A 9 -27.02 -47.39 -16.63
C LYS A 9 -26.90 -47.31 -15.13
N ASN A 10 -26.21 -46.28 -14.64
CA ASN A 10 -26.29 -45.91 -13.22
C ASN A 10 -27.76 -45.97 -12.84
N ARG A 11 -28.06 -46.64 -11.72
CA ARG A 11 -29.45 -46.73 -11.28
C ARG A 11 -29.94 -45.30 -11.04
N PRO A 12 -31.20 -44.97 -11.39
CA PRO A 12 -31.75 -43.66 -11.03
C PRO A 12 -31.54 -43.40 -9.53
N GLY A 13 -30.79 -42.35 -9.20
CA GLY A 13 -30.39 -42.02 -7.82
C GLY A 13 -28.97 -42.42 -7.42
N GLU A 14 -28.22 -43.15 -8.26
CA GLU A 14 -26.82 -43.48 -8.03
C GLU A 14 -25.91 -42.33 -8.50
N VAL A 15 -25.02 -41.87 -7.62
CA VAL A 15 -24.05 -40.81 -7.92
C VAL A 15 -23.06 -41.34 -8.96
N ASP A 16 -22.85 -40.56 -10.01
CA ASP A 16 -21.88 -40.90 -11.06
C ASP A 16 -20.47 -41.04 -10.46
N PRO A 17 -19.77 -42.17 -10.65
CA PRO A 17 -18.42 -42.35 -10.11
C PRO A 17 -17.40 -41.34 -10.68
N ASN A 18 -17.65 -40.75 -11.85
CA ASN A 18 -16.70 -39.85 -12.53
C ASN A 18 -17.23 -38.42 -12.68
N LEU A 19 -17.64 -37.78 -11.57
CA LEU A 19 -18.15 -36.40 -11.61
C LEU A 19 -17.12 -35.36 -12.08
N GLU A 20 -15.83 -35.58 -11.82
CA GLU A 20 -14.74 -34.64 -12.12
C GLU A 20 -14.49 -34.47 -13.63
N SER A 21 -14.87 -35.46 -14.46
CA SER A 21 -14.68 -35.42 -15.91
C SER A 21 -15.83 -34.73 -16.66
N ARG A 22 -16.90 -34.36 -15.95
CA ARG A 22 -18.04 -33.64 -16.55
C ARG A 22 -17.72 -32.15 -16.68
N PRO A 23 -18.23 -31.48 -17.74
CA PRO A 23 -18.07 -30.04 -17.87
C PRO A 23 -18.76 -29.31 -16.70
N ALA A 24 -18.15 -28.20 -16.27
CA ALA A 24 -18.70 -27.34 -15.22
C ALA A 24 -20.05 -26.75 -15.65
N ARG A 25 -20.97 -26.64 -14.70
CA ARG A 25 -22.25 -25.95 -14.92
C ARG A 25 -22.01 -24.44 -14.95
N PRO A 26 -22.69 -23.68 -15.83
CA PRO A 26 -22.66 -22.22 -15.78
C PRO A 26 -23.21 -21.69 -14.45
N ASP A 27 -22.64 -20.58 -13.97
CA ASP A 27 -23.10 -19.91 -12.76
C ASP A 27 -24.55 -19.40 -12.93
N PRO A 28 -25.41 -19.53 -11.91
CA PRO A 28 -26.76 -18.96 -11.94
C PRO A 28 -26.70 -17.42 -11.89
N VAL A 29 -27.74 -16.77 -12.44
CA VAL A 29 -27.84 -15.30 -12.43
C VAL A 29 -27.89 -14.78 -10.99
N ASP A 30 -28.71 -15.44 -10.17
CA ASP A 30 -28.82 -15.19 -8.74
C ASP A 30 -28.05 -16.28 -8.00
N MET A 31 -26.75 -16.05 -7.76
CA MET A 31 -25.95 -16.93 -6.92
C MET A 31 -26.44 -16.89 -5.47
N ASP A 32 -26.45 -18.06 -4.85
CA ASP A 32 -26.85 -18.24 -3.45
C ASP A 32 -25.81 -17.58 -2.51
N GLU A 33 -26.19 -17.39 -1.24
CA GLU A 33 -25.33 -16.76 -0.23
C GLU A 33 -24.02 -17.53 -0.05
N ASP A 34 -24.10 -18.87 -0.03
CA ASP A 34 -22.95 -19.76 0.11
C ASP A 34 -21.91 -19.58 -1.01
N GLU A 35 -22.36 -19.43 -2.26
CA GLU A 35 -21.46 -19.24 -3.42
C GLU A 35 -20.79 -17.86 -3.40
N LYS A 36 -21.56 -16.82 -3.05
CA LYS A 36 -21.03 -15.46 -2.89
C LYS A 36 -20.01 -15.39 -1.75
N GLU A 37 -20.30 -16.03 -0.62
CA GLU A 37 -19.38 -16.11 0.51
C GLU A 37 -18.10 -16.86 0.12
N MET A 38 -18.22 -17.99 -0.59
CA MET A 38 -17.10 -18.77 -1.11
C MET A 38 -16.18 -17.92 -2.01
N LEU A 39 -16.74 -17.13 -2.93
CA LEU A 39 -15.96 -16.24 -3.79
C LEU A 39 -15.28 -15.11 -3.01
N ASN A 40 -15.98 -14.52 -2.03
CA ASN A 40 -15.43 -13.47 -1.20
C ASN A 40 -14.28 -13.99 -0.32
N GLU A 41 -14.43 -15.19 0.23
CA GLU A 41 -13.35 -15.86 0.97
C GLU A 41 -12.16 -16.13 0.05
N ALA A 42 -12.38 -16.68 -1.14
CA ALA A 42 -11.32 -16.95 -2.11
C ALA A 42 -10.56 -15.66 -2.48
N ARG A 43 -11.27 -14.56 -2.76
CA ARG A 43 -10.66 -13.24 -3.02
C ARG A 43 -9.84 -12.75 -1.83
N ALA A 44 -10.38 -12.85 -0.61
CA ALA A 44 -9.68 -12.44 0.59
C ALA A 44 -8.41 -13.27 0.82
N ARG A 45 -8.45 -14.59 0.60
CA ARG A 45 -7.29 -15.48 0.70
C ARG A 45 -6.23 -15.13 -0.34
N LEU A 46 -6.60 -14.91 -1.60
CA LEU A 46 -5.67 -14.52 -2.67
C LEU A 46 -4.99 -13.17 -2.42
N ALA A 47 -5.71 -12.17 -1.92
CA ALA A 47 -5.15 -10.84 -1.63
C ALA A 47 -4.24 -10.84 -0.39
N ASN A 48 -4.43 -11.80 0.53
CA ASN A 48 -3.68 -11.88 1.78
C ASN A 48 -2.31 -12.56 1.60
N THR A 49 -1.29 -11.76 1.32
CA THR A 49 0.11 -12.25 1.21
C THR A 49 0.90 -12.15 2.52
N LYS A 50 0.33 -11.52 3.57
CA LYS A 50 1.03 -11.22 4.83
C LYS A 50 0.65 -12.17 5.95
N GLY A 51 1.66 -12.73 6.63
CA GLY A 51 1.48 -13.57 7.82
C GLY A 51 1.12 -12.80 9.12
N LYS A 52 0.86 -13.54 10.20
CA LYS A 52 0.41 -13.02 11.51
C LYS A 52 1.36 -11.95 12.09
N LYS A 53 2.69 -12.17 12.01
CA LYS A 53 3.69 -11.24 12.55
C LYS A 53 3.71 -9.90 11.81
N ALA A 54 3.63 -9.93 10.49
CA ALA A 54 3.58 -8.72 9.66
C ALA A 54 2.30 -7.92 9.93
N LYS A 55 1.15 -8.60 10.01
CA LYS A 55 -0.14 -7.96 10.37
C LYS A 55 -0.09 -7.33 11.76
N ARG A 56 0.45 -8.05 12.76
CA ARG A 56 0.64 -7.51 14.12
C ARG A 56 1.56 -6.28 14.11
N LYS A 57 2.71 -6.35 13.43
CA LYS A 57 3.66 -5.23 13.38
C LYS A 57 3.07 -3.99 12.69
N ALA A 58 2.27 -4.17 11.65
CA ALA A 58 1.55 -3.07 11.01
C ALA A 58 0.55 -2.40 11.96
N ARG A 59 -0.21 -3.19 12.73
CA ARG A 59 -1.13 -2.67 13.75
C ARG A 59 -0.39 -1.96 14.89
N GLU A 60 0.72 -2.53 15.36
CA GLU A 60 1.58 -1.90 16.37
C GLU A 60 2.10 -0.54 15.89
N LYS A 61 2.56 -0.46 14.63
CA LYS A 61 3.02 0.80 14.02
C LYS A 61 1.92 1.86 13.99
N GLN A 62 0.70 1.48 13.59
CA GLN A 62 -0.45 2.40 13.58
C GLN A 62 -0.82 2.88 15.00
N LEU A 63 -0.81 1.98 15.98
CA LEU A 63 -1.07 2.34 17.39
C LEU A 63 0.03 3.24 17.96
N GLU A 64 1.28 3.03 17.58
CA GLU A 64 2.41 3.87 17.97
C GLU A 64 2.32 5.27 17.37
N GLU A 65 1.97 5.38 16.08
CA GLU A 65 1.71 6.66 15.40
C GLU A 65 0.54 7.41 16.07
N ALA A 66 -0.57 6.72 16.38
CA ALA A 66 -1.71 7.30 17.07
C ALA A 66 -1.34 7.81 18.48
N ARG A 67 -0.58 7.01 19.26
CA ARG A 67 -0.08 7.43 20.57
C ARG A 67 0.85 8.64 20.47
N ARG A 68 1.75 8.66 19.47
CA ARG A 68 2.65 9.79 19.21
C ARG A 68 1.87 11.06 18.89
N LEU A 69 0.82 10.98 18.07
CA LEU A 69 -0.02 12.12 17.74
C LEU A 69 -0.80 12.65 18.96
N ALA A 70 -1.42 11.76 19.75
CA ALA A 70 -2.15 12.15 20.95
C ALA A 70 -1.25 12.82 22.00
N THR A 71 -0.06 12.26 22.23
CA THR A 71 0.95 12.84 23.14
C THR A 71 1.49 14.18 22.63
N LEU A 72 1.69 14.32 21.32
CA LEU A 72 2.10 15.58 20.70
C LEU A 72 1.01 16.64 20.83
N GLN A 73 -0.26 16.28 20.63
CA GLN A 73 -1.39 17.19 20.81
C GLN A 73 -1.45 17.69 22.25
N LYS A 74 -1.43 16.79 23.24
CA LYS A 74 -1.40 17.16 24.66
C LYS A 74 -0.23 18.11 24.99
N ARG A 75 0.95 17.85 24.43
CA ARG A 75 2.13 18.70 24.61
C ARG A 75 1.95 20.08 23.97
N ARG A 76 1.33 20.17 22.80
CA ARG A 76 1.02 21.45 22.13
C ARG A 76 0.04 22.26 22.98
N GLU A 77 -0.99 21.63 23.52
CA GLU A 77 -1.99 22.28 24.39
C GLU A 77 -1.34 22.81 25.67
N LEU A 78 -0.53 22.00 26.36
CA LEU A 78 0.20 22.43 27.56
C LEU A 78 1.15 23.59 27.25
N LYS A 79 1.90 23.50 26.14
CA LYS A 79 2.83 24.56 25.72
C LYS A 79 2.09 25.85 25.34
N ALA A 80 0.93 25.75 24.68
CA ALA A 80 0.09 26.89 24.34
C ALA A 80 -0.49 27.56 25.59
N ALA A 81 -0.81 26.78 26.62
CA ALA A 81 -1.20 27.27 27.94
C ALA A 81 -0.02 27.82 28.78
N GLY A 82 1.21 27.79 28.25
CA GLY A 82 2.42 28.24 28.96
C GLY A 82 2.91 27.28 30.05
N ILE A 83 2.30 26.10 30.18
CA ILE A 83 2.75 25.06 31.11
C ILE A 83 3.88 24.29 30.43
N ASP A 84 5.12 24.54 30.86
CA ASP A 84 6.24 23.71 30.42
C ASP A 84 6.15 22.35 31.10
N SER A 85 5.52 21.40 30.41
CA SER A 85 5.67 19.99 30.73
C SER A 85 7.14 19.66 30.46
N GLY A 86 7.97 19.79 31.50
CA GLY A 86 9.42 19.63 31.41
C GLY A 86 9.79 18.37 30.63
N LYS A 87 11.01 18.35 30.06
CA LYS A 87 11.47 17.28 29.17
C LYS A 87 11.07 15.92 29.77
N TRP A 88 10.07 15.26 29.19
CA TRP A 88 9.81 13.84 29.41
C TRP A 88 11.06 13.14 28.89
N LYS A 89 12.09 13.10 29.74
CA LYS A 89 13.34 12.46 29.42
C LYS A 89 12.94 11.04 29.07
N LYS A 90 13.34 10.66 27.85
CA LYS A 90 13.31 9.30 27.35
C LYS A 90 13.55 8.37 28.54
N LYS A 91 12.73 7.31 28.67
CA LYS A 91 13.11 6.15 29.47
C LYS A 91 14.61 5.99 29.29
N LEU A 92 15.37 6.10 30.38
CA LEU A 92 16.83 6.12 30.39
C LEU A 92 17.31 5.22 29.24
N LEU A 93 17.94 5.81 28.22
CA LEU A 93 18.36 5.07 27.02
C LEU A 93 19.01 3.78 27.52
N LYS A 94 18.59 2.64 26.97
CA LYS A 94 19.13 1.37 27.47
C LYS A 94 20.64 1.40 27.29
N LYS A 95 21.38 0.78 28.20
CA LYS A 95 22.84 0.69 28.10
C LYS A 95 23.21 0.17 26.70
N GLY A 96 23.89 0.99 25.90
CA GLY A 96 24.25 0.70 24.50
C GLY A 96 23.38 1.38 23.43
N GLU A 97 22.36 2.16 23.79
CA GLU A 97 21.51 2.90 22.85
C GLU A 97 22.05 4.33 22.65
N ILE A 98 22.27 4.74 21.40
CA ILE A 98 22.86 6.03 21.03
C ILE A 98 21.78 7.12 20.95
N ASP A 99 22.02 8.28 21.54
CA ASP A 99 21.15 9.44 21.36
C ASP A 99 21.57 10.27 20.14
N TYR A 100 20.96 9.96 18.99
CA TYR A 100 21.18 10.65 17.72
C TYR A 100 20.93 12.17 17.73
N ASN A 101 20.20 12.69 18.73
CA ASN A 101 19.98 14.13 18.83
C ASN A 101 21.05 14.84 19.68
N ALA A 102 21.77 14.10 20.53
CA ALA A 102 22.79 14.66 21.41
C ALA A 102 24.18 14.64 20.78
N GLU A 103 24.47 13.63 19.95
CA GLU A 103 25.76 13.45 19.30
C GLU A 103 25.62 12.91 17.87
N ILE A 104 26.66 13.11 17.06
CA ILE A 104 26.78 12.48 15.74
C ILE A 104 27.17 11.02 15.97
N ALA A 105 26.23 10.11 15.70
CA ALA A 105 26.48 8.68 15.88
C ALA A 105 27.64 8.21 14.99
N PHE A 106 28.61 7.53 15.59
CA PHE A 106 29.81 7.00 14.91
C PHE A 106 30.54 8.05 14.06
N GLU A 107 30.77 9.25 14.62
CA GLU A 107 31.46 10.34 13.91
C GLU A 107 32.84 9.91 13.41
N HIS A 108 33.00 9.85 12.08
CA HIS A 108 34.28 9.72 11.42
C HIS A 108 34.69 11.07 10.86
N LYS A 109 35.71 11.69 11.45
CA LYS A 109 36.17 13.01 10.99
C LYS A 109 36.81 12.89 9.61
N PRO A 110 36.57 13.84 8.69
CA PRO A 110 37.26 13.85 7.42
C PRO A 110 38.77 13.91 7.67
N PRO A 111 39.59 13.12 6.94
CA PRO A 111 41.03 13.16 7.09
C PRO A 111 41.55 14.58 6.75
N PRO A 112 42.58 15.07 7.46
CA PRO A 112 43.15 16.38 7.18
C PRO A 112 43.73 16.40 5.75
N GLY A 113 43.34 17.40 4.97
CA GLY A 113 43.83 17.62 3.62
C GLY A 113 45.00 18.61 3.56
N PHE A 114 45.49 18.87 2.35
CA PHE A 114 46.59 19.81 2.10
C PHE A 114 46.15 21.29 2.14
N TYR A 115 44.85 21.55 2.03
CA TYR A 115 44.26 22.90 2.03
C TYR A 115 43.57 23.22 3.36
N ASP A 116 43.68 24.48 3.81
CA ASP A 116 42.98 24.95 5.01
C ASP A 116 41.48 25.15 4.73
N THR A 117 40.65 24.63 5.63
CA THR A 117 39.16 24.67 5.57
C THR A 117 38.56 25.53 6.70
N SER A 118 39.39 26.26 7.45
CA SER A 118 38.97 27.07 8.61
C SER A 118 37.93 28.13 8.23
N GLU A 119 38.12 28.84 7.11
CA GLU A 119 37.19 29.86 6.62
C GLU A 119 35.84 29.28 6.21
N GLU A 120 35.83 28.18 5.46
CA GLU A 120 34.62 27.49 5.00
C GLU A 120 33.78 27.03 6.18
N ARG A 121 34.42 26.40 7.16
CA ARG A 121 33.78 25.97 8.42
C ARG A 121 33.21 27.16 9.20
N GLY A 122 33.87 28.32 9.15
CA GLY A 122 33.39 29.56 9.71
C GLY A 122 32.12 30.08 9.03
N ARG A 123 32.08 30.03 7.69
CA ARG A 123 30.90 30.41 6.88
C ARG A 123 29.72 29.47 7.13
N GLU A 124 29.95 28.16 7.15
CA GLU A 124 28.91 27.16 7.46
C GLU A 124 28.29 27.38 8.84
N ARG A 125 29.12 27.63 9.87
CA ARG A 125 28.64 27.92 11.23
C ARG A 125 27.79 29.19 11.28
N LYS A 126 28.14 30.23 10.52
CA LYS A 126 27.34 31.45 10.40
C LYS A 126 26.00 31.15 9.70
N ALA A 127 26.04 30.45 8.57
CA ALA A 127 24.84 30.07 7.82
C ALA A 127 23.86 29.23 8.67
N MET A 128 24.34 28.25 9.45
CA MET A 128 23.49 27.47 10.35
C MET A 128 22.83 28.32 11.46
N LYS A 129 23.53 29.34 11.99
CA LYS A 129 22.97 30.23 13.01
C LYS A 129 21.89 31.16 12.45
N GLU A 130 22.04 31.56 11.18
CA GLU A 130 21.12 32.47 10.50
C GLU A 130 19.87 31.76 9.93
N GLN A 131 19.87 30.43 9.89
CA GLN A 131 18.71 29.64 9.47
C GLN A 131 17.53 29.86 10.41
N LYS A 132 16.54 30.64 9.95
CA LYS A 132 15.26 30.79 10.62
C LYS A 132 14.43 29.53 10.41
N PHE A 133 14.06 28.86 11.50
CA PHE A 133 13.14 27.72 11.46
C PHE A 133 11.75 28.18 11.00
N LYS A 134 11.37 27.80 9.78
CA LYS A 134 10.01 27.94 9.29
C LYS A 134 9.16 26.76 9.79
N PRO A 135 7.86 26.95 10.06
CA PRO A 135 6.96 25.83 10.31
C PRO A 135 6.78 25.04 9.02
N VAL A 136 7.56 23.98 8.84
CA VAL A 136 7.50 23.08 7.68
C VAL A 136 6.70 21.84 8.07
N SER A 137 5.81 21.38 7.17
CA SER A 137 5.06 20.15 7.40
C SER A 137 5.98 18.92 7.24
N VAL A 138 5.62 17.80 7.86
CA VAL A 138 6.41 16.55 7.72
C VAL A 138 6.46 16.11 6.24
N GLU A 139 5.36 16.30 5.51
CA GLU A 139 5.27 15.95 4.08
C GLU A 139 6.18 16.82 3.21
N GLU A 140 6.37 18.09 3.56
CA GLU A 140 7.28 18.98 2.84
C GLU A 140 8.75 18.65 3.13
N LEU A 141 9.08 18.24 4.37
CA LEU A 141 10.42 17.76 4.73
C LEU A 141 10.77 16.42 4.07
N GLU A 142 9.84 15.46 4.03
CA GLU A 142 10.06 14.13 3.45
C GLU A 142 9.89 14.11 1.92
N GLY A 143 9.16 15.07 1.36
CA GLY A 143 8.78 15.12 -0.05
C GLY A 143 7.63 14.16 -0.40
N LYS A 144 7.20 14.22 -1.67
CA LYS A 144 6.09 13.37 -2.18
C LYS A 144 6.52 11.89 -2.22
N LYS A 145 5.69 11.00 -1.68
CA LYS A 145 5.94 9.56 -1.72
C LYS A 145 5.76 9.04 -3.15
N ARG A 146 6.60 8.08 -3.53
CA ARG A 146 6.55 7.44 -4.86
C ARG A 146 5.15 6.93 -5.22
N LYS A 147 4.45 6.32 -4.26
CA LYS A 147 3.10 5.78 -4.44
C LYS A 147 2.08 6.85 -4.81
N ASP A 148 2.19 8.04 -4.21
CA ASP A 148 1.23 9.13 -4.44
C ASP A 148 1.47 9.75 -5.82
N VAL A 149 2.73 9.86 -6.23
CA VAL A 149 3.11 10.30 -7.58
C VAL A 149 2.62 9.32 -8.64
N GLU A 150 2.86 8.02 -8.44
CA GLU A 150 2.41 6.96 -9.34
C GLU A 150 0.88 6.91 -9.46
N ALA A 151 0.17 6.99 -8.32
CA ALA A 151 -1.30 7.02 -8.32
C ALA A 151 -1.85 8.24 -9.06
N ALA A 152 -1.19 9.40 -8.96
CA ALA A 152 -1.57 10.59 -9.71
C ALA A 152 -1.40 10.40 -11.23
N LEU A 153 -0.29 9.78 -11.66
CA LEU A 153 -0.04 9.48 -13.07
C LEU A 153 -1.07 8.48 -13.63
N ILE A 154 -1.31 7.38 -12.91
CA ILE A 154 -2.33 6.38 -13.30
C ILE A 154 -3.71 7.03 -13.44
N LYS A 155 -4.07 7.94 -12.51
CA LYS A 155 -5.34 8.66 -12.57
C LYS A 155 -5.42 9.57 -13.79
N GLN A 156 -4.33 10.26 -14.14
CA GLN A 156 -4.26 11.10 -15.34
C GLN A 156 -4.39 10.28 -16.62
N ASP A 157 -3.71 9.14 -16.71
CA ASP A 157 -3.77 8.29 -17.91
C ASP A 157 -5.14 7.66 -18.08
N ARG A 158 -5.76 7.19 -16.99
CA ARG A 158 -7.15 6.71 -17.01
C ARG A 158 -8.13 7.80 -17.46
N ALA A 159 -7.94 9.04 -16.99
CA ALA A 159 -8.78 10.16 -17.40
C ALA A 159 -8.60 10.49 -18.89
N LYS A 160 -7.36 10.47 -19.40
CA LYS A 160 -7.07 10.66 -20.84
C LYS A 160 -7.74 9.58 -21.68
N GLN A 161 -7.64 8.31 -21.28
CA GLN A 161 -8.28 7.19 -21.98
C GLN A 161 -9.81 7.31 -22.00
N GLN A 162 -10.42 7.68 -20.87
CA GLN A 162 -11.87 7.91 -20.80
C GLN A 162 -12.33 9.06 -21.69
N MET A 163 -11.54 10.14 -21.75
CA MET A 163 -11.82 11.28 -22.63
C MET A 163 -11.67 10.93 -24.11
N LEU A 164 -10.64 10.13 -24.46
CA LEU A 164 -10.42 9.64 -25.82
C LEU A 164 -11.58 8.76 -26.28
N GLU A 165 -12.02 7.84 -25.41
CA GLU A 165 -13.18 6.98 -25.67
C GLU A 165 -14.44 7.80 -25.93
N ARG A 166 -14.74 8.80 -25.09
CA ARG A 166 -15.92 9.65 -25.28
C ARG A 166 -15.89 10.50 -26.55
N LYS A 167 -14.70 10.96 -26.96
CA LYS A 167 -14.55 11.88 -28.11
C LYS A 167 -14.38 11.13 -29.44
N ASN A 168 -13.72 9.97 -29.43
CA ASN A 168 -13.40 9.22 -30.65
C ASN A 168 -13.31 7.72 -30.35
N MET A 169 -14.49 7.07 -30.32
CA MET A 169 -14.63 5.64 -30.09
C MET A 169 -13.81 4.77 -31.07
N PRO A 170 -13.82 5.01 -32.40
CA PRO A 170 -13.01 4.21 -33.34
C PRO A 170 -11.51 4.25 -33.03
N LEU A 171 -10.96 5.44 -32.74
CA LEU A 171 -9.54 5.60 -32.45
C LEU A 171 -9.15 4.97 -31.10
N ALA A 172 -10.03 5.04 -30.09
CA ALA A 172 -9.83 4.39 -28.80
C ALA A 172 -9.81 2.86 -28.92
N VAL A 173 -10.70 2.29 -29.74
CA VAL A 173 -10.73 0.84 -30.03
C VAL A 173 -9.45 0.42 -30.77
N GLN A 174 -8.97 1.21 -31.74
CA GLN A 174 -7.74 0.93 -32.46
C GLN A 174 -6.50 0.92 -31.56
N GLN A 175 -6.34 1.91 -30.66
CA GLN A 175 -5.25 1.93 -29.67
C GLN A 175 -5.31 0.74 -28.72
N GLN A 176 -6.51 0.33 -28.30
CA GLN A 176 -6.69 -0.82 -27.41
C GLN A 176 -6.34 -2.14 -28.11
N MET A 177 -6.68 -2.28 -29.40
CA MET A 177 -6.34 -3.47 -30.19
C MET A 177 -4.84 -3.62 -30.48
N GLN A 178 -4.09 -2.52 -30.57
CA GLN A 178 -2.63 -2.59 -30.77
C GLN A 178 -1.88 -3.16 -29.55
N GLY A 179 -2.46 -3.10 -28.35
CA GLY A 179 -1.85 -3.59 -27.11
C GLY A 179 -2.28 -4.99 -26.67
N THR A 180 -3.29 -5.60 -27.30
CA THR A 180 -3.84 -6.91 -26.89
C THR A 180 -4.06 -7.83 -28.08
N SER A 181 -3.50 -9.04 -28.05
CA SER A 181 -3.53 -10.03 -29.15
C SER A 181 -4.88 -10.77 -29.32
N GLY A 182 -6.02 -10.15 -28.98
CA GLY A 182 -7.34 -10.76 -29.14
C GLY A 182 -8.52 -9.82 -28.86
N PRO A 183 -9.75 -10.20 -29.26
CA PRO A 183 -10.95 -9.40 -29.04
C PRO A 183 -11.25 -9.31 -27.53
N SER A 184 -10.95 -8.16 -26.93
CA SER A 184 -11.26 -7.86 -25.54
C SER A 184 -12.70 -7.40 -25.41
N VAL A 185 -13.62 -8.31 -25.07
CA VAL A 185 -14.96 -7.93 -24.63
C VAL A 185 -14.81 -7.23 -23.28
N ARG A 186 -15.12 -5.92 -23.26
CA ARG A 186 -15.08 -5.11 -22.03
C ARG A 186 -16.15 -5.63 -21.07
N ARG A 187 -15.74 -6.38 -20.04
CA ARG A 187 -16.63 -6.77 -18.95
C ARG A 187 -17.00 -5.53 -18.13
N GLY A 188 -18.29 -5.33 -17.88
CA GLY A 188 -18.79 -4.26 -17.02
C GLY A 188 -18.16 -4.31 -15.63
N LYS A 189 -18.03 -3.15 -14.98
CA LYS A 189 -17.48 -3.04 -13.63
C LYS A 189 -18.45 -3.75 -12.68
N MET A 190 -18.03 -4.86 -12.10
CA MET A 190 -18.82 -5.61 -11.11
C MET A 190 -18.98 -4.73 -9.87
N VAL A 191 -20.16 -4.15 -9.70
CA VAL A 191 -20.57 -3.44 -8.49
C VAL A 191 -21.43 -4.43 -7.71
N LEU A 192 -20.85 -5.01 -6.67
CA LEU A 192 -21.60 -5.79 -5.69
C LEU A 192 -22.05 -4.81 -4.57
N PRO A 193 -23.30 -4.90 -4.10
CA PRO A 193 -23.75 -4.17 -2.91
C PRO A 193 -23.00 -4.59 -1.64
#